data_AF-A0A368LA73-F1
#
_entry.id   AF-A0A368LA73-F1
#
_cell.length_a   1.000
_cell.length_b   1.000
_cell.length_c   1.000
_cell.angle_alpha   90.00
_cell.angle_beta   90.00
_cell.angle_gamma   90.00
#
_symmetry.space_group_name_H-M   'P 1'
#
loop_
_entity.id
_entity.type
_entity.pdbx_description
1 polymer ?
#
loop_
_entity_poly.entity_id
_entity_poly.type
_entity_poly.pdbx_seq_one_letter_code
_entity_poly.pdbx_strand_id
1 'polypeptide(L)'
;MNGETRITSLKSDRFSTRALLTFVVLGALGAIIVHVSRILGVALQATVPWLAFPAPVPWFLGILIAALLIQRSGAALLTSIVTTVAGFGALALCAGIVIELTFFITRRLRSQTQPTWPPARSQFWLWWAILACAIVSLMSFGFMFFYQEFLLLDPSIKLLALIIRVGLGVLYGWGAWVMTIGLLRANVNPQRIVVA
;
A
#
# COMPACT_ATOMS: atom_id res chain seq x y z
N MET A 1 -48.26 -3.44 -2.56
CA MET A 1 -47.31 -3.04 -3.61
C MET A 1 -46.35 -2.04 -3.00
N ASN A 2 -45.24 -2.50 -2.44
CA ASN A 2 -44.26 -1.65 -1.77
C ASN A 2 -43.21 -1.23 -2.80
N GLY A 3 -43.09 0.08 -3.00
CA GLY A 3 -42.19 0.69 -3.96
C GLY A 3 -40.74 0.32 -3.64
N GLU A 4 -40.15 -0.50 -4.50
CA GLU A 4 -38.70 -0.68 -4.58
C GLU A 4 -38.08 0.70 -4.87
N THR A 5 -37.54 1.33 -3.82
CA THR A 5 -36.58 2.42 -3.97
C THR A 5 -35.30 1.80 -4.50
N ARG A 6 -35.28 1.56 -5.81
CA ARG A 6 -34.09 1.14 -6.55
C ARG A 6 -33.14 2.33 -6.50
N ILE A 7 -32.27 2.38 -5.50
CA ILE A 7 -31.13 3.31 -5.44
C ILE A 7 -30.21 2.90 -6.59
N THR A 8 -30.48 3.44 -7.78
CA THR A 8 -29.52 3.55 -8.85
C THR A 8 -28.45 4.51 -8.35
N SER A 9 -27.49 3.97 -7.60
CA SER A 9 -26.24 4.65 -7.28
C SER A 9 -25.66 5.13 -8.60
N LEU A 10 -25.85 6.41 -8.91
CA LEU A 10 -25.13 7.11 -9.97
C LEU A 10 -23.65 6.84 -9.70
N LYS A 11 -23.09 5.94 -10.49
CA LYS A 11 -21.69 5.56 -10.52
C LYS A 11 -20.92 6.78 -11.02
N SER A 12 -20.82 7.80 -10.18
CA SER A 12 -19.99 8.97 -10.46
C SER A 12 -18.56 8.46 -10.51
N ASP A 13 -17.96 8.45 -11.70
CA ASP A 13 -16.55 8.11 -11.90
C ASP A 13 -15.58 9.06 -11.16
N ARG A 14 -16.11 10.09 -10.49
CA ARG A 14 -15.33 11.09 -9.76
C ARG A 14 -15.12 10.70 -8.30
N PHE A 15 -13.94 11.05 -7.78
CA PHE A 15 -13.65 10.94 -6.35
C PHE A 15 -14.44 12.00 -5.57
N SER A 16 -14.92 11.64 -4.38
CA SER A 16 -15.53 12.60 -3.46
C SER A 16 -14.45 13.50 -2.85
N THR A 17 -14.80 14.71 -2.43
CA THR A 17 -13.89 15.60 -1.69
C THR A 17 -13.30 14.90 -0.46
N ARG A 18 -14.10 14.05 0.22
CA ARG A 18 -13.64 13.25 1.36
C ARG A 18 -12.57 12.24 0.97
N ALA A 19 -12.72 11.57 -0.18
CA ALA A 19 -11.71 10.66 -0.70
C ALA A 19 -10.42 11.40 -1.08
N LEU A 20 -10.54 12.58 -1.71
CA LEU A 20 -9.38 13.41 -2.03
C LEU A 20 -8.61 13.86 -0.77
N LEU A 21 -9.32 14.34 0.26
CA LEU A 21 -8.69 14.68 1.55
C LEU A 21 -8.02 13.48 2.20
N THR A 22 -8.63 12.30 2.09
CA THR A 22 -8.04 11.05 2.61
C THR A 22 -6.73 10.71 1.90
N PHE A 23 -6.65 10.87 0.57
CA PHE A 23 -5.39 10.70 -0.17
C PHE A 23 -4.31 11.65 0.32
N VAL A 24 -4.67 12.91 0.59
CA VAL A 24 -3.71 13.91 1.08
C VAL A 24 -3.18 13.52 2.46
N VAL A 25 -4.07 13.17 3.39
CA VAL A 25 -3.68 12.79 4.76
C VAL A 25 -2.85 11.52 4.79
N LEU A 26 -3.27 10.47 4.07
CA LEU A 26 -2.52 9.22 3.99
C LEU A 26 -1.19 9.39 3.24
N GLY A 27 -1.16 10.28 2.23
CA GLY A 27 0.06 10.62 1.51
C GLY A 27 1.05 11.38 2.39
N ALA A 28 0.59 12.33 3.20
CA ALA A 28 1.41 13.04 4.17
C ALA A 28 1.96 12.10 5.26
N LEU A 29 1.13 11.17 5.76
CA LEU A 29 1.58 10.12 6.67
C LEU A 29 2.68 9.26 6.04
N GLY A 30 2.50 8.84 4.79
CA GLY A 30 3.52 8.12 4.02
C GLY A 30 4.82 8.91 3.92
N ALA A 31 4.75 10.22 3.65
CA ALA A 31 5.91 11.09 3.53
C ALA A 31 6.71 11.18 4.84
N ILE A 32 6.03 11.29 5.98
CA ILE A 32 6.67 11.26 7.31
C ILE A 32 7.46 9.95 7.48
N ILE A 33 6.85 8.80 7.15
CA ILE A 33 7.53 7.50 7.26
C ILE A 33 8.69 7.40 6.26
N VAL A 34 8.58 7.97 5.05
CA VAL A 34 9.70 8.06 4.09
C VAL A 34 10.87 8.84 4.68
N HIS A 35 10.62 9.97 5.37
CA HIS A 35 11.69 10.71 6.03
C HIS A 35 12.33 9.92 7.17
N VAL A 36 11.52 9.26 8.01
CA VAL A 36 12.03 8.36 9.05
C VAL A 36 12.86 7.23 8.44
N SER A 37 12.41 6.65 7.32
CA SER A 37 13.14 5.62 6.57
C SER A 37 14.52 6.09 6.13
N ARG A 38 14.65 7.34 5.67
CA ARG A 38 15.93 7.92 5.25
C ARG A 38 16.88 8.07 6.43
N ILE A 39 16.39 8.65 7.54
CA ILE A 39 17.21 8.85 8.74
C ILE A 39 17.69 7.50 9.27
N LEU A 40 16.78 6.53 9.36
CA LEU A 40 17.13 5.17 9.77
C LEU A 40 18.07 4.50 8.77
N GLY A 41 17.88 4.73 7.47
CA GLY A 41 18.75 4.20 6.42
C GLY A 41 20.20 4.69 6.56
N VAL A 42 20.40 5.97 6.87
CA VAL A 42 21.74 6.53 7.16
C VAL A 42 22.36 5.85 8.39
N ALA A 43 21.58 5.65 9.46
CA ALA A 43 22.07 4.95 10.66
C ALA A 43 22.40 3.48 10.39
N LEU A 44 21.56 2.79 9.60
CA LEU A 44 21.77 1.40 9.20
C LEU A 44 22.96 1.27 8.25
N GLN A 45 23.26 2.26 7.41
CA GLN A 45 24.40 2.20 6.50
C GLN A 45 25.72 2.05 7.25
N ALA A 46 25.83 2.62 8.45
CA ALA A 46 27.02 2.53 9.30
C ALA A 46 27.16 1.18 10.04
N THR A 47 26.09 0.41 10.19
CA THR A 47 26.05 -0.79 11.05
C THR A 47 25.68 -2.07 10.29
N VAL A 48 24.64 -2.00 9.47
CA VAL A 48 24.04 -3.11 8.73
C VAL A 48 23.71 -2.64 7.30
N PRO A 49 24.72 -2.36 6.45
CA PRO A 49 24.52 -1.70 5.14
C PRO A 49 23.61 -2.50 4.20
N TRP A 50 23.56 -3.81 4.36
CA TRP A 50 22.69 -4.71 3.59
C TRP A 50 21.19 -4.60 3.96
N LEU A 51 20.83 -3.84 5.00
CA LEU A 51 19.44 -3.44 5.30
C LEU A 51 19.15 -1.96 5.03
N ALA A 52 20.17 -1.17 4.74
CA ALA A 52 20.07 0.29 4.82
C ALA A 52 19.16 0.93 3.76
N PHE A 53 19.05 0.35 2.55
CA PHE A 53 18.36 1.01 1.44
C PHE A 53 17.28 0.16 0.73
N PRO A 54 16.03 0.65 0.64
CA PRO A 54 15.43 1.53 1.65
C PRO A 54 15.42 0.80 2.99
N ALA A 55 15.50 1.56 4.10
CA ALA A 55 15.38 0.99 5.42
C ALA A 55 14.07 0.17 5.51
N PRO A 56 14.05 -0.95 6.24
CA PRO A 56 12.95 -1.89 6.20
C PRO A 56 11.79 -1.40 7.07
N VAL A 57 11.25 -0.22 6.78
CA VAL A 57 10.11 0.43 7.44
C VAL A 57 8.92 0.52 6.47
N PRO A 58 7.69 0.66 6.95
CA PRO A 58 6.50 0.59 6.10
C PRO A 58 6.20 1.93 5.40
N TRP A 59 7.15 2.44 4.61
CA TRP A 59 7.07 3.76 3.95
C TRP A 59 5.93 3.88 2.91
N PHE A 60 5.37 2.77 2.44
CA PHE A 60 4.21 2.72 1.54
C PHE A 60 2.88 2.44 2.25
N LEU A 61 2.84 2.44 3.59
CA LEU A 61 1.66 2.04 4.38
C LEU A 61 0.42 2.87 4.04
N GLY A 62 0.56 4.20 3.98
CA GLY A 62 -0.55 5.10 3.65
C GLY A 62 -1.13 4.84 2.26
N ILE A 63 -0.28 4.49 1.29
CA ILE A 63 -0.67 4.16 -0.08
C ILE A 63 -1.54 2.90 -0.09
N LEU A 64 -1.13 1.86 0.66
CA LEU A 64 -1.88 0.62 0.76
C LEU A 64 -3.21 0.80 1.50
N ILE A 65 -3.20 1.54 2.61
CA ILE A 65 -4.43 1.88 3.35
C ILE A 65 -5.41 2.63 2.44
N ALA A 66 -4.93 3.55 1.61
CA ALA A 66 -5.78 4.24 0.64
C ALA A 66 -6.40 3.25 -0.36
N ALA A 67 -5.61 2.32 -0.90
CA ALA A 67 -6.11 1.28 -1.81
C ALA A 67 -7.23 0.45 -1.17
N LEU A 68 -7.06 0.05 0.10
CA LEU A 68 -7.99 -0.76 0.86
C LEU A 68 -9.25 0.00 1.32
N LEU A 69 -9.13 1.26 1.71
CA LEU A 69 -10.24 2.10 2.19
C LEU A 69 -11.12 2.62 1.06
N ILE A 70 -10.53 2.89 -0.10
CA ILE A 70 -11.19 3.60 -1.20
C ILE A 70 -11.57 2.62 -2.30
N GLN A 71 -10.86 1.50 -2.46
CA GLN A 71 -11.21 0.37 -3.33
C GLN A 71 -11.49 0.72 -4.81
N ARG A 72 -11.14 1.93 -5.25
CA ARG A 72 -11.29 2.41 -6.63
C ARG A 72 -9.94 2.52 -7.32
N SER A 73 -9.97 2.40 -8.64
CA SER A 73 -8.78 2.57 -9.47
C SER A 73 -8.23 3.99 -9.32
N GLY A 74 -6.91 4.10 -9.19
CA GLY A 74 -6.17 5.34 -8.99
C GLY A 74 -6.00 5.75 -7.52
N ALA A 75 -6.61 5.04 -6.56
CA ALA A 75 -6.49 5.37 -5.14
C ALA A 75 -5.05 5.25 -4.62
N ALA A 76 -4.35 4.16 -4.97
CA ALA A 76 -2.96 3.98 -4.57
C ALA A 76 -2.07 4.96 -5.34
N LEU A 77 -2.32 5.11 -6.63
CA LEU A 77 -1.52 5.99 -7.49
C LEU A 77 -1.58 7.45 -7.05
N LEU A 78 -2.78 8.01 -6.82
CA LEU A 78 -2.95 9.39 -6.36
C LEU A 78 -2.30 9.61 -4.99
N THR A 79 -2.49 8.68 -4.04
CA THR A 79 -1.87 8.76 -2.72
C THR A 79 -0.34 8.70 -2.82
N SER A 80 0.19 7.87 -3.73
CA SER A 80 1.63 7.76 -3.97
C SER A 80 2.23 9.01 -4.60
N ILE A 81 1.49 9.72 -5.47
CA ILE A 81 1.91 11.01 -6.03
C ILE A 81 2.05 12.03 -4.90
N VAL A 82 1.06 12.14 -4.01
CA VAL A 82 1.15 13.03 -2.85
C VAL A 82 2.34 12.65 -1.98
N THR A 83 2.51 11.36 -1.67
CA THR A 83 3.63 10.85 -0.87
C THR A 83 4.98 11.18 -1.52
N THR A 84 5.08 11.06 -2.85
CA THR A 84 6.30 11.34 -3.61
C THR A 84 6.67 12.80 -3.56
N VAL A 85 5.69 13.69 -3.75
CA VAL A 85 5.90 15.14 -3.71
C VAL A 85 6.26 15.60 -2.30
N ALA A 86 5.51 15.15 -1.28
CA ALA A 86 5.74 15.56 0.10
C ALA A 86 7.00 14.92 0.73
N GLY A 87 7.28 13.65 0.42
CA GLY A 87 8.41 12.90 0.97
C GLY A 87 9.68 12.92 0.10
N PHE A 88 9.64 13.60 -1.05
CA PHE A 88 10.72 13.69 -2.04
C PHE A 88 11.26 12.33 -2.55
N GLY A 89 10.41 11.31 -2.77
CA GLY A 89 10.89 9.94 -3.03
C GLY A 89 10.20 9.22 -4.18
N ALA A 90 10.88 9.04 -5.32
CA ALA A 90 10.36 8.28 -6.47
C ALA A 90 9.99 6.83 -6.14
N LEU A 91 10.63 6.22 -5.14
CA LEU A 91 10.28 4.89 -4.64
C LEU A 91 8.82 4.79 -4.15
N ALA A 92 8.27 5.88 -3.59
CA ALA A 92 6.86 5.94 -3.19
C ALA A 92 5.94 5.77 -4.40
N LEU A 93 6.25 6.43 -5.53
CA LEU A 93 5.52 6.28 -6.78
C LEU A 93 5.63 4.85 -7.33
N CYS A 94 6.81 4.24 -7.30
CA CYS A 94 6.99 2.85 -7.71
C CYS A 94 6.13 1.89 -6.90
N ALA A 95 6.09 2.05 -5.56
CA ALA A 95 5.20 1.25 -4.72
C ALA A 95 3.72 1.52 -5.04
N GLY A 96 3.35 2.78 -5.28
CA GLY A 96 2.02 3.16 -5.74
C GLY A 96 1.59 2.42 -7.01
N ILE A 97 2.48 2.36 -8.01
CA ILE A 97 2.24 1.62 -9.24
C ILE A 97 2.06 0.13 -8.96
N VAL A 98 2.95 -0.49 -8.18
CA VAL A 98 2.84 -1.92 -7.83
C VAL A 98 1.55 -2.24 -7.09
N ILE A 99 1.19 -1.43 -6.08
CA ILE A 99 -0.04 -1.62 -5.30
C ILE A 99 -1.25 -1.39 -6.21
N GLU A 100 -1.26 -0.34 -7.02
CA GLU A 100 -2.37 -0.05 -7.94
C GLU A 100 -2.56 -1.18 -8.95
N LEU A 101 -1.49 -1.70 -9.54
CA LEU A 101 -1.54 -2.83 -10.47
C LEU A 101 -2.05 -4.10 -9.79
N THR A 102 -1.57 -4.39 -8.58
CA THR A 102 -2.01 -5.55 -7.81
C THR A 102 -3.52 -5.49 -7.57
N PHE A 103 -4.02 -4.37 -7.05
CA PHE A 103 -5.45 -4.18 -6.81
C PHE A 103 -6.25 -4.06 -8.10
N PHE A 104 -5.69 -3.50 -9.17
CA PHE A 104 -6.33 -3.48 -10.49
C PHE A 104 -6.57 -4.90 -11.02
N ILE A 105 -5.58 -5.78 -10.93
CA ILE A 105 -5.71 -7.20 -11.29
C ILE A 105 -6.78 -7.87 -10.43
N THR A 106 -6.73 -7.67 -9.10
CA THR A 106 -7.74 -8.21 -8.18
C THR A 106 -9.16 -7.83 -8.60
N ARG A 107 -9.38 -6.54 -8.89
CA ARG A 107 -10.69 -6.01 -9.29
C ARG A 107 -11.14 -6.59 -10.62
N ARG A 108 -10.23 -6.73 -11.59
CA ARG A 108 -10.52 -7.28 -12.92
C ARG A 108 -10.86 -8.77 -12.86
N LEU A 109 -10.03 -9.58 -12.17
CA LEU A 109 -10.29 -11.01 -11.96
C LEU A 109 -11.63 -11.24 -11.27
N ARG A 110 -12.00 -10.35 -10.34
CA ARG A 110 -13.24 -10.48 -9.59
C ARG A 110 -14.48 -10.04 -10.35
N SER A 111 -14.39 -8.98 -11.14
CA SER A 111 -15.52 -8.56 -12.01
C SER A 111 -15.98 -9.66 -12.98
N GLN A 112 -15.11 -10.63 -13.27
CA GLN A 112 -15.40 -11.77 -14.12
C GLN A 112 -16.03 -12.95 -13.37
N THR A 113 -15.77 -13.08 -12.06
CA THR A 113 -16.14 -14.26 -11.27
C THR A 113 -17.28 -14.02 -10.29
N GLN A 114 -17.44 -12.81 -9.74
CA GLN A 114 -18.48 -12.50 -8.75
C GLN A 114 -19.00 -11.05 -8.89
N PRO A 115 -20.32 -10.84 -9.02
CA PRO A 115 -20.90 -9.50 -9.21
C PRO A 115 -20.96 -8.65 -7.93
N THR A 116 -20.88 -9.23 -6.74
CA THR A 116 -21.01 -8.51 -5.46
C THR A 116 -19.64 -8.25 -4.82
N TRP A 117 -19.33 -7.02 -4.42
CA TRP A 117 -18.06 -6.66 -3.77
C TRP A 117 -17.92 -7.28 -2.38
N PRO A 118 -16.74 -7.80 -1.98
CA PRO A 118 -16.62 -8.42 -0.67
C PRO A 118 -16.55 -7.32 0.39
N PRO A 119 -17.07 -7.55 1.59
CA PRO A 119 -16.98 -6.57 2.66
C PRO A 119 -15.50 -6.23 2.91
N ALA A 120 -15.23 -4.95 3.24
CA ALA A 120 -13.88 -4.45 3.43
C ALA A 120 -13.09 -5.22 4.52
N ARG A 121 -13.80 -5.89 5.45
CA ARG A 121 -13.25 -6.75 6.50
C ARG A 121 -12.91 -8.18 6.08
N SER A 122 -13.16 -8.57 4.83
CA SER A 122 -12.92 -9.95 4.40
C SER A 122 -11.44 -10.33 4.40
N GLN A 123 -11.15 -11.61 4.69
CA GLN A 123 -9.80 -12.19 4.56
C GLN A 123 -9.26 -12.10 3.12
N PHE A 124 -10.15 -11.96 2.13
CA PHE A 124 -9.77 -11.71 0.75
C PHE A 124 -8.89 -10.46 0.62
N TRP A 125 -9.29 -9.33 1.21
CA TRP A 125 -8.51 -8.09 1.15
C TRP A 125 -7.20 -8.18 1.93
N LEU A 126 -7.16 -8.99 2.99
CA LEU A 126 -5.93 -9.27 3.73
C LEU A 126 -4.90 -9.96 2.83
N TRP A 127 -5.27 -11.03 2.12
CA TRP A 127 -4.34 -11.75 1.26
C TRP A 127 -3.81 -10.89 0.11
N TRP A 128 -4.66 -10.06 -0.49
CA TRP A 128 -4.22 -9.12 -1.53
C TRP A 128 -3.34 -7.99 -0.98
N ALA A 129 -3.58 -7.52 0.24
CA ALA A 129 -2.71 -6.58 0.92
C ALA A 129 -1.32 -7.18 1.21
N ILE A 130 -1.28 -8.42 1.70
CA ILE A 130 -0.05 -9.18 1.93
C ILE A 130 0.71 -9.37 0.61
N LEU A 131 0.02 -9.81 -0.45
CA LEU A 131 0.62 -10.01 -1.76
C LEU A 131 1.20 -8.70 -2.33
N ALA A 132 0.44 -7.61 -2.28
CA ALA A 132 0.91 -6.30 -2.73
C ALA A 132 2.19 -5.89 -1.98
N CYS A 133 2.23 -6.05 -0.65
CA CYS A 133 3.42 -5.73 0.14
C CYS A 133 4.61 -6.64 -0.14
N ALA A 134 4.37 -7.93 -0.35
CA ALA A 134 5.42 -8.87 -0.73
C ALA A 134 6.05 -8.47 -2.06
N ILE A 135 5.23 -8.11 -3.07
CA ILE A 135 5.72 -7.64 -4.37
C ILE A 135 6.48 -6.31 -4.24
N VAL A 136 5.97 -5.35 -3.44
CA VAL A 136 6.70 -4.10 -3.17
C VAL A 136 8.04 -4.38 -2.46
N SER A 137 8.08 -5.35 -1.56
CA SER A 137 9.30 -5.74 -0.85
C SER A 137 10.31 -6.42 -1.79
N LEU A 138 9.84 -7.25 -2.72
CA LEU A 138 10.66 -7.84 -3.78
C LEU A 138 11.21 -6.78 -4.74
N MET A 139 10.37 -5.83 -5.16
CA MET A 139 10.80 -4.69 -5.96
C MET A 139 11.86 -3.88 -5.22
N SER A 140 11.63 -3.58 -3.95
CA SER A 140 12.57 -2.88 -3.08
C SER A 140 13.89 -3.64 -2.92
N PHE A 141 13.86 -4.96 -2.83
CA PHE A 141 15.05 -5.81 -2.81
C PHE A 141 15.78 -5.77 -4.16
N GLY A 142 15.04 -5.79 -5.28
CA GLY A 142 15.60 -5.64 -6.61
C GLY A 142 16.38 -4.33 -6.79
N PHE A 143 15.89 -3.22 -6.24
CA PHE A 143 16.59 -1.94 -6.25
C PHE A 143 17.96 -1.98 -5.53
N MET A 144 18.18 -2.91 -4.60
CA MET A 144 19.48 -3.05 -3.93
C MET A 144 20.59 -3.48 -4.88
N PHE A 145 20.27 -4.18 -5.98
CA PHE A 145 21.25 -4.61 -6.97
C PHE A 145 21.82 -3.47 -7.82
N PHE A 146 21.26 -2.26 -7.71
CA PHE A 146 21.86 -1.06 -8.31
C PHE A 146 23.02 -0.48 -7.48
N TYR A 147 23.25 -0.99 -6.27
CA TYR A 147 24.36 -0.57 -5.40
C TYR A 147 25.51 -1.57 -5.50
N GLN A 148 26.71 -1.09 -5.81
CA GLN A 148 27.89 -1.94 -5.95
C GLN A 148 28.22 -2.67 -4.65
N GLU A 149 28.03 -2.01 -3.52
CA GLU A 149 28.28 -2.56 -2.19
C GLU A 149 27.41 -3.78 -1.93
N PHE A 150 26.16 -3.78 -2.42
CA PHE A 150 25.27 -4.92 -2.28
C PHE A 150 25.67 -6.08 -3.19
N LEU A 151 26.20 -5.80 -4.40
CA LEU A 151 26.67 -6.83 -5.32
C LEU A 151 27.86 -7.62 -4.76
N LEU A 152 28.71 -6.98 -3.96
CA LEU A 152 29.88 -7.59 -3.33
C LEU A 152 29.55 -8.48 -2.13
N LEU A 153 28.32 -8.42 -1.61
CA LEU A 153 27.92 -9.24 -0.47
C LEU A 153 27.84 -10.73 -0.82
N ASP A 154 28.12 -11.55 0.19
CA ASP A 154 27.91 -12.99 0.15
C ASP A 154 26.44 -13.33 -0.22
N PRO A 155 26.20 -14.33 -1.10
CA PRO A 155 24.86 -14.81 -1.42
C PRO A 155 23.99 -15.13 -0.20
N SER A 156 24.57 -15.65 0.89
CA SER A 156 23.86 -15.95 2.13
C SER A 156 23.26 -14.70 2.79
N ILE A 157 23.99 -13.57 2.79
CA ILE A 157 23.52 -12.29 3.32
C ILE A 157 22.42 -11.71 2.42
N LYS A 158 22.57 -11.82 1.09
CA LYS A 158 21.53 -11.40 0.14
C LYS A 158 20.23 -12.18 0.35
N LEU A 159 20.32 -13.49 0.59
CA LEU A 159 19.16 -14.33 0.90
C LEU A 159 18.52 -13.95 2.24
N LEU A 160 19.33 -13.69 3.26
CA LEU A 160 18.83 -13.22 4.56
C LEU A 160 18.09 -11.88 4.44
N ALA A 161 18.67 -10.94 3.68
CA ALA A 161 18.05 -9.64 3.40
C ALA A 161 16.69 -9.80 2.68
N LEU A 162 16.61 -10.71 1.71
CA LEU A 162 15.38 -11.05 1.02
C LEU A 162 14.32 -11.58 1.99
N ILE A 163 14.68 -12.57 2.82
CA ILE A 163 13.77 -13.20 3.79
C ILE A 163 13.22 -12.15 4.76
N ILE A 164 14.10 -11.32 5.33
CA ILE A 164 13.71 -10.27 6.28
C ILE A 164 12.77 -9.26 5.60
N ARG A 165 13.10 -8.78 4.40
CA ARG A 165 12.28 -7.79 3.68
C ARG A 165 10.91 -8.35 3.32
N VAL A 166 10.83 -9.57 2.79
CA VAL A 166 9.56 -10.20 2.44
C VAL A 166 8.75 -10.48 3.70
N GLY A 167 9.38 -10.98 4.78
CA GLY A 167 8.72 -11.20 6.07
C GLY A 167 8.12 -9.92 6.65
N LEU A 168 8.88 -8.82 6.64
CA LEU A 168 8.38 -7.51 7.04
C LEU A 168 7.28 -7.00 6.10
N GLY A 169 7.41 -7.22 4.80
CA GLY A 169 6.35 -6.92 3.82
C GLY A 169 5.02 -7.61 4.17
N VAL A 170 5.05 -8.90 4.51
CA VAL A 170 3.85 -9.64 4.94
C VAL A 170 3.25 -9.00 6.21
N LEU A 171 4.08 -8.68 7.20
CA LEU A 171 3.65 -8.01 8.43
C LEU A 171 3.04 -6.63 8.16
N TYR A 172 3.60 -5.87 7.21
CA TYR A 172 3.08 -4.57 6.80
C TYR A 172 1.74 -4.68 6.08
N GLY A 173 1.55 -5.70 5.24
CA GLY A 173 0.27 -5.98 4.59
C GLY A 173 -0.82 -6.31 5.60
N TRP A 174 -0.49 -7.15 6.58
CA TRP A 174 -1.39 -7.44 7.70
C TRP A 174 -1.70 -6.19 8.53
N GLY A 175 -0.68 -5.41 8.91
CA GLY A 175 -0.83 -4.18 9.67
C GLY A 175 -1.71 -3.14 8.95
N ALA A 176 -1.50 -2.94 7.65
CA ALA A 176 -2.31 -2.05 6.83
C ALA A 176 -3.80 -2.44 6.81
N TRP A 177 -4.07 -3.74 6.72
CA TRP A 177 -5.42 -4.27 6.77
C TRP A 177 -6.06 -4.05 8.15
N VAL A 178 -5.34 -4.34 9.25
CA VAL A 178 -5.82 -4.08 10.63
C VAL A 178 -6.12 -2.59 10.84
N MET A 179 -5.22 -1.70 10.42
CA MET A 179 -5.41 -0.25 10.50
C MET A 179 -6.62 0.21 9.68
N THR A 180 -6.80 -0.33 8.48
CA THR A 180 -7.97 -0.06 7.64
C THR A 180 -9.28 -0.43 8.35
N ILE A 181 -9.32 -1.60 8.98
CA ILE A 181 -10.48 -2.04 9.78
C ILE A 181 -10.70 -1.11 10.98
N GLY A 182 -9.63 -0.70 11.65
CA GLY A 182 -9.70 0.27 12.74
C GLY A 182 -10.30 1.61 12.31
N LEU A 183 -9.85 2.15 11.17
CA LEU A 183 -10.39 3.39 10.59
C LEU A 183 -11.87 3.25 10.21
N LEU A 184 -12.27 2.13 9.61
CA LEU A 184 -13.67 1.85 9.31
C LEU A 184 -14.53 1.72 10.59
N ARG A 185 -14.00 1.13 11.67
CA ARG A 185 -14.65 1.08 12.99
C ARG A 185 -14.83 2.46 13.60
N ALA A 186 -13.90 3.36 13.35
CA ALA A 186 -13.98 4.77 13.76
C ALA A 186 -14.88 5.63 12.85
N ASN A 187 -15.70 5.02 11.98
CA ASN A 187 -16.55 5.71 11.00
C ASN A 187 -15.80 6.56 9.96
N VAL A 188 -14.51 6.31 9.74
CA VAL A 188 -13.74 6.92 8.65
C VAL A 188 -14.08 6.18 7.36
N ASN A 189 -15.17 6.61 6.71
CA ASN A 189 -15.68 5.99 5.49
C ASN A 189 -15.76 7.01 4.34
N PRO A 190 -14.65 7.27 3.63
CA PRO A 190 -14.57 8.32 2.62
C PRO A 190 -15.44 8.07 1.39
N GLN A 191 -15.89 6.82 1.18
CA GLN A 191 -16.73 6.43 0.04
C GLN A 191 -18.11 5.86 0.41
N ARG A 192 -18.47 5.85 1.69
CA ARG A 192 -19.68 5.16 2.18
C ARG A 192 -19.73 3.68 1.75
N ILE A 193 -18.58 3.00 1.78
CA ILE A 193 -18.50 1.55 1.55
C ILE A 193 -19.34 0.84 2.62
N VAL A 194 -20.16 -0.13 2.23
CA VAL A 194 -20.94 -0.93 3.19
C VAL A 194 -19.98 -1.74 4.06
N VAL A 195 -19.96 -1.44 5.36
CA VAL A 195 -19.21 -2.21 6.36
C VAL A 195 -20.15 -3.28 6.90
N ALA A 196 -20.03 -4.51 6.40
CA ALA A 196 -20.64 -5.68 7.03
C ALA A 196 -19.68 -6.28 8.06
#